data_AF-A0A453JJL7-F1
#
_entry.id   AF-A0A453JJL7-F1
#
_cell.length_a   1.000
_cell.length_b   1.000
_cell.length_c   1.000
_cell.angle_alpha   90.00
_cell.angle_beta   90.00
_cell.angle_gamma   90.00
#
_symmetry.space_group_name_H-M   'P 1'
#
loop_
_entity.id
_entity.type
_entity.pdbx_description
1 polymer ?
#
loop_
_entity_poly.entity_id
_entity_poly.type
_entity_poly.pdbx_seq_one_letter_code
_entity_poly.pdbx_strand_id
1 'polypeptide(L)'
;MWAAIPGPHLLTIRERISVGQHGGPVSAASLRDLFDLAKEAIDESIESENGSLTHFEVFTALSFLLFSRENVDVAIVEAGLGGARDATNVIRNSELAAAVITTVGKEHLAALGGSLQSIAVAKSGIIKEGRPVVIGGPFSTDIEQIIRDRAFLTQSPVISACDTAIRSITRCIGRDYAKPYQSCDIVMKISGDMPLVETDLIYFHLKLTE
;
A
#
# COMPACT_ATOMS: atom_id res chain seq x y z
N MET A 1 1.01 -9.00 -15.18
CA MET A 1 1.24 -7.55 -15.20
C MET A 1 1.03 -7.00 -13.80
N TRP A 2 1.92 -6.12 -13.30
CA TRP A 2 1.81 -5.53 -11.96
C TRP A 2 1.62 -4.01 -12.03
N ALA A 3 1.14 -3.41 -10.94
CA ALA A 3 1.04 -1.96 -10.80
C ALA A 3 1.33 -1.46 -9.38
N ALA A 4 1.64 -0.16 -9.23
CA ALA A 4 1.88 0.45 -7.93
C ALA A 4 1.36 1.90 -7.81
N ILE A 5 0.87 2.25 -6.62
CA ILE A 5 0.62 3.62 -6.16
C ILE A 5 1.65 3.94 -5.08
N PRO A 6 2.82 4.53 -5.41
CA PRO A 6 3.76 5.00 -4.41
C PRO A 6 3.31 6.34 -3.79
N GLY A 7 3.95 6.72 -2.69
CA GLY A 7 3.75 7.97 -1.96
C GLY A 7 4.00 9.25 -2.76
N PRO A 8 4.41 10.37 -2.13
CA PRO A 8 4.59 11.63 -2.84
C PRO A 8 5.66 11.50 -3.95
N HIS A 9 5.40 12.14 -5.10
CA HIS A 9 6.37 12.19 -6.20
C HIS A 9 7.52 13.14 -5.91
N LEU A 10 8.68 12.89 -6.52
CA LEU A 10 9.86 13.75 -6.46
C LEU A 10 9.97 14.70 -7.64
N LEU A 11 9.81 14.21 -8.88
CA LEU A 11 9.99 15.03 -10.09
C LEU A 11 8.70 15.22 -10.87
N THR A 12 7.90 14.17 -10.99
CA THR A 12 6.67 14.21 -11.79
C THR A 12 5.56 13.41 -11.14
N ILE A 13 4.34 13.94 -11.20
CA ILE A 13 3.14 13.29 -10.68
C ILE A 13 2.89 11.89 -11.27
N ARG A 14 3.45 11.62 -12.45
CA ARG A 14 3.40 10.31 -13.11
C ARG A 14 4.09 9.23 -12.28
N GLU A 15 5.03 9.57 -11.41
CA GLU A 15 5.67 8.63 -10.50
C GLU A 15 4.66 7.95 -9.57
N ARG A 16 3.54 8.62 -9.26
CA ARG A 16 2.47 8.11 -8.39
C ARG A 16 1.67 6.96 -9.01
N ILE A 17 1.86 6.63 -10.29
CA ILE A 17 1.18 5.51 -10.94
C ILE A 17 2.19 4.77 -11.82
N SER A 18 2.42 3.50 -11.53
CA SER A 18 3.26 2.63 -12.35
C SER A 18 2.48 1.40 -12.79
N VAL A 19 2.59 1.01 -14.06
CA VAL A 19 1.96 -0.19 -14.63
C VAL A 19 2.92 -0.85 -15.64
N GLY A 20 2.98 -2.17 -15.66
CA GLY A 20 3.68 -2.94 -16.70
C GLY A 20 4.76 -3.86 -16.16
N GLN A 21 5.29 -4.73 -17.02
CA GLN A 21 6.26 -5.77 -16.61
C GLN A 21 7.60 -5.20 -16.13
N HIS A 22 8.08 -4.14 -16.76
CA HIS A 22 9.38 -3.53 -16.44
C HIS A 22 9.32 -2.48 -15.33
N GLY A 23 8.11 -2.11 -14.88
CA GLY A 23 7.89 -0.98 -13.99
C GLY A 23 8.20 0.37 -14.63
N GLY A 24 7.55 1.42 -14.14
CA GLY A 24 7.85 2.79 -14.54
C GLY A 24 6.63 3.71 -14.47
N PRO A 25 6.87 5.03 -14.33
CA PRO A 25 5.81 6.04 -14.34
C PRO A 25 4.98 5.94 -15.62
N VAL A 26 3.65 6.06 -15.49
CA VAL A 26 2.76 6.16 -16.65
C VAL A 26 3.18 7.29 -17.61
N SER A 27 2.86 7.13 -18.89
CA SER A 27 3.12 8.20 -19.86
C SER A 27 2.21 9.40 -19.60
N ALA A 28 2.65 10.60 -20.00
CA ALA A 28 1.80 11.79 -19.87
C ALA A 28 0.54 11.69 -20.74
N ALA A 29 0.59 10.98 -21.88
CA ALA A 29 -0.58 10.74 -22.72
C ALA A 29 -1.58 9.83 -21.98
N SER A 30 -1.13 8.70 -21.46
CA SER A 30 -1.96 7.77 -20.69
C SER A 30 -2.65 8.44 -19.51
N LEU A 31 -1.95 9.31 -18.77
CA LEU A 31 -2.54 10.02 -17.64
C LEU A 31 -3.60 11.05 -18.08
N ARG A 32 -3.39 11.75 -19.21
CA ARG A 32 -4.39 12.66 -19.77
C ARG A 32 -5.62 11.90 -20.24
N ASP A 33 -5.42 10.84 -21.03
CA ASP A 33 -6.52 10.04 -21.57
C ASP A 33 -7.37 9.42 -20.45
N LEU A 34 -6.72 9.01 -19.36
CA LEU A 34 -7.38 8.48 -18.17
C LEU A 34 -8.20 9.56 -17.43
N PHE A 35 -7.65 10.78 -17.34
CA PHE A 35 -8.37 11.91 -16.74
C PHE A 35 -9.58 12.32 -17.59
N ASP A 36 -9.41 12.42 -18.91
CA ASP A 36 -10.48 12.76 -19.84
C ASP A 36 -11.60 11.71 -19.79
N LEU A 37 -11.23 10.43 -19.69
CA LEU A 37 -12.18 9.33 -19.53
C LEU A 37 -12.98 9.42 -18.22
N ALA A 38 -12.34 9.82 -17.13
CA ALA A 38 -12.97 9.89 -15.80
C ALA A 38 -13.62 11.24 -15.49
N LYS A 39 -13.51 12.22 -16.40
CA LYS A 39 -13.83 13.63 -16.12
C LYS A 39 -15.27 13.83 -15.63
N GLU A 40 -16.24 13.20 -16.30
CA GLU A 40 -17.66 13.30 -15.96
C GLU A 40 -17.93 12.76 -14.55
N ALA A 41 -17.44 11.55 -14.24
CA ALA A 41 -17.58 10.96 -12.91
C ALA A 41 -16.88 11.78 -11.81
N ILE A 42 -15.73 12.39 -12.13
CA ILE A 42 -15.03 13.30 -11.22
C ILE A 42 -15.86 14.56 -10.96
N ASP A 43 -16.44 15.17 -12.00
CA ASP A 43 -17.27 16.38 -11.88
C ASP A 43 -18.53 16.10 -11.05
N GLU A 44 -19.22 14.99 -11.31
CA GLU A 44 -20.37 14.55 -10.51
C GLU A 44 -19.99 14.35 -9.04
N SER A 45 -18.83 13.74 -8.79
CA SER A 45 -18.34 13.52 -7.41
C SER A 45 -18.01 14.84 -6.71
N ILE A 46 -17.43 15.81 -7.45
CA ILE A 46 -17.14 17.15 -6.92
C ILE A 46 -18.44 17.83 -6.50
N GLU A 47 -19.50 17.74 -7.30
CA GLU A 47 -20.80 18.30 -6.95
C GLU A 47 -21.41 17.59 -5.74
N SER A 48 -21.39 16.25 -5.69
CA SER A 48 -21.97 15.49 -4.58
C SER A 48 -21.27 15.74 -3.25
N GLU A 49 -19.95 15.95 -3.27
CA GLU A 49 -19.13 16.23 -2.09
C GLU A 49 -19.00 17.74 -1.78
N ASN A 50 -19.82 18.59 -2.40
CA ASN A 50 -19.79 20.06 -2.24
C ASN A 50 -18.39 20.67 -2.46
N GLY A 51 -17.64 20.14 -3.42
CA GLY A 51 -16.28 20.58 -3.75
C GLY A 51 -15.18 20.06 -2.82
N SER A 52 -15.49 19.11 -1.92
CA SER A 52 -14.56 18.64 -0.89
C SER A 52 -13.58 17.55 -1.35
N LEU A 53 -13.63 17.13 -2.62
CA LEU A 53 -12.72 16.11 -3.14
C LEU A 53 -11.27 16.56 -3.08
N THR A 54 -10.45 15.72 -2.48
CA THR A 54 -9.01 15.94 -2.42
C THR A 54 -8.33 15.45 -3.69
N HIS A 55 -7.20 16.08 -4.00
CA HIS A 55 -6.33 15.63 -5.08
C HIS A 55 -5.91 14.16 -4.95
N PHE A 56 -5.70 13.68 -3.72
CA PHE A 56 -5.29 12.30 -3.45
C PHE A 56 -6.41 11.29 -3.73
N GLU A 57 -7.66 11.61 -3.41
CA GLU A 57 -8.82 10.76 -3.73
C GLU A 57 -9.00 10.62 -5.24
N VAL A 58 -8.93 11.74 -5.98
CA VAL A 58 -9.01 11.71 -7.44
C VAL A 58 -7.88 10.85 -8.04
N PHE A 59 -6.65 11.04 -7.59
CA PHE A 59 -5.51 10.25 -8.08
C PHE A 59 -5.63 8.76 -7.74
N THR A 60 -6.14 8.43 -6.55
CA THR A 60 -6.36 7.05 -6.14
C THR A 60 -7.42 6.39 -7.03
N ALA A 61 -8.53 7.08 -7.30
CA ALA A 61 -9.58 6.58 -8.19
C ALA A 61 -9.06 6.36 -9.63
N LEU A 62 -8.31 7.32 -10.17
CA LEU A 62 -7.68 7.18 -11.49
C LEU A 62 -6.73 5.97 -11.53
N SER A 63 -5.92 5.79 -10.49
CA SER A 63 -5.00 4.65 -10.39
C SER A 63 -5.74 3.32 -10.45
N PHE A 64 -6.80 3.14 -9.66
CA PHE A 64 -7.62 1.92 -9.70
C PHE A 64 -8.33 1.72 -11.04
N LEU A 65 -8.82 2.79 -11.66
CA LEU A 65 -9.40 2.73 -13.01
C LEU A 65 -8.36 2.23 -14.03
N LEU A 66 -7.14 2.75 -13.99
CA LEU A 66 -6.07 2.29 -14.88
C LEU A 66 -5.74 0.82 -14.63
N PHE A 67 -5.61 0.41 -13.38
CA PHE A 67 -5.27 -0.97 -13.01
C PHE A 67 -6.32 -1.97 -13.52
N SER A 68 -7.59 -1.61 -13.41
CA SER A 68 -8.71 -2.37 -13.95
C SER A 68 -8.62 -2.48 -15.48
N ARG A 69 -8.39 -1.35 -16.18
CA ARG A 69 -8.29 -1.31 -17.65
C ARG A 69 -7.11 -2.11 -18.20
N GLU A 70 -5.98 -2.07 -17.51
CA GLU A 70 -4.76 -2.79 -17.89
C GLU A 70 -4.79 -4.27 -17.47
N ASN A 71 -5.87 -4.74 -16.83
CA ASN A 71 -6.03 -6.11 -16.34
C ASN A 71 -4.81 -6.57 -15.51
N VAL A 72 -4.42 -5.75 -14.54
CA VAL A 72 -3.27 -6.08 -13.69
C VAL A 72 -3.58 -7.30 -12.82
N ASP A 73 -2.63 -8.24 -12.72
CA ASP A 73 -2.78 -9.44 -11.91
C ASP A 73 -2.60 -9.13 -10.42
N VAL A 74 -1.69 -8.18 -10.11
CA VAL A 74 -1.35 -7.77 -8.75
C VAL A 74 -1.08 -6.26 -8.71
N ALA A 75 -1.64 -5.57 -7.72
CA ALA A 75 -1.36 -4.17 -7.45
C ALA A 75 -0.74 -3.99 -6.05
N ILE A 76 0.30 -3.16 -5.96
CA ILE A 76 0.93 -2.73 -4.71
C ILE A 76 0.43 -1.32 -4.40
N VAL A 77 -0.33 -1.18 -3.32
CA VAL A 77 -1.00 0.09 -3.01
C VAL A 77 -0.43 0.63 -1.71
N GLU A 78 0.30 1.75 -1.80
CA GLU A 78 0.80 2.47 -0.63
C GLU A 78 -0.30 3.40 -0.10
N ALA A 79 -0.61 3.28 1.19
CA ALA A 79 -1.52 4.22 1.85
C ALA A 79 -0.87 5.61 1.92
N GLY A 80 -1.62 6.66 1.60
CA GLY A 80 -1.11 8.04 1.63
C GLY A 80 -0.89 8.57 3.04
N LEU A 81 -1.85 8.33 3.94
CA LEU A 81 -1.78 8.75 5.33
C LEU A 81 -2.51 7.78 6.27
N GLY A 82 -1.76 7.21 7.21
CA GLY A 82 -2.32 6.29 8.19
C GLY A 82 -2.77 4.99 7.55
N GLY A 83 -4.08 4.87 7.26
CA GLY A 83 -4.64 3.66 6.65
C GLY A 83 -6.17 3.58 6.78
N ALA A 84 -6.70 3.64 8.01
CA ALA A 84 -8.13 3.44 8.30
C ALA A 84 -9.05 4.35 7.49
N ARG A 85 -8.66 5.61 7.31
CA ARG A 85 -9.40 6.64 6.57
C ARG A 85 -8.68 7.10 5.31
N ASP A 86 -7.72 6.31 4.84
CA ASP A 86 -6.99 6.63 3.63
C ASP A 86 -7.84 6.33 2.39
N ALA A 87 -7.71 7.14 1.34
CA ALA A 87 -8.47 6.97 0.10
C ALA A 87 -8.23 5.59 -0.56
N THR A 88 -7.07 4.98 -0.30
CA THR A 88 -6.75 3.64 -0.82
C THR A 88 -7.48 2.51 -0.09
N ASN A 89 -8.04 2.75 1.11
CA ASN A 89 -8.65 1.71 1.94
C ASN A 89 -10.06 1.27 1.48
N VAL A 90 -10.41 1.54 0.22
CA VAL A 90 -11.64 1.09 -0.45
C VAL A 90 -11.53 -0.33 -1.02
N ILE A 91 -10.33 -0.92 -1.03
CA ILE A 91 -10.10 -2.30 -1.51
C ILE A 91 -10.93 -3.28 -0.68
N ARG A 92 -11.72 -4.10 -1.37
CA ARG A 92 -12.62 -5.07 -0.74
C ARG A 92 -11.83 -6.23 -0.14
N ASN A 93 -12.37 -6.83 0.92
CA ASN A 93 -11.72 -7.97 1.59
C ASN A 93 -11.42 -9.13 0.64
N SER A 94 -12.30 -9.38 -0.34
CA SER A 94 -12.14 -10.43 -1.35
C SER A 94 -11.01 -10.18 -2.36
N GLU A 95 -10.58 -8.92 -2.51
CA GLU A 95 -9.55 -8.50 -3.48
C GLU A 95 -8.20 -8.23 -2.79
N LEU A 96 -8.19 -8.05 -1.47
CA LEU A 96 -6.97 -7.79 -0.72
C LEU A 96 -6.14 -9.06 -0.55
N ALA A 97 -5.04 -9.21 -1.28
CA ALA A 97 -4.12 -10.32 -1.10
C ALA A 97 -3.56 -10.37 0.34
N ALA A 98 -2.96 -9.27 0.80
CA ALA A 98 -2.44 -9.10 2.15
C ALA A 98 -2.39 -7.62 2.55
N ALA A 99 -2.47 -7.34 3.85
CA ALA A 99 -2.15 -6.04 4.42
C ALA A 99 -0.69 -6.00 4.88
N VAL A 100 -0.01 -4.86 4.77
CA VAL A 100 1.38 -4.70 5.22
C VAL A 100 1.54 -3.44 6.06
N ILE A 101 2.04 -3.58 7.28
CA ILE A 101 2.39 -2.47 8.17
C ILE A 101 3.89 -2.52 8.42
N THR A 102 4.65 -1.67 7.74
CA THR A 102 6.11 -1.68 7.78
C THR A 102 6.64 -1.16 9.12
N THR A 103 6.33 0.09 9.44
CA THR A 103 6.81 0.78 10.64
C THR A 103 5.69 1.61 11.30
N VAL A 104 5.86 1.92 12.58
CA VAL A 104 5.01 2.86 13.32
C VAL A 104 5.94 3.87 13.97
N GLY A 105 6.05 5.05 13.37
CA GLY A 105 6.91 6.15 13.83
C GLY A 105 6.11 7.41 14.14
N LYS A 106 6.79 8.45 14.62
CA LYS A 106 6.18 9.77 14.81
C LYS A 106 6.02 10.44 13.44
N GLU A 107 4.84 10.32 12.86
CA GLU A 107 4.48 10.94 11.59
C GLU A 107 3.08 11.57 11.71
N HIS A 108 2.89 12.74 11.12
CA HIS A 108 1.57 13.39 11.01
C HIS A 108 0.72 13.40 12.29
N LEU A 109 1.34 13.62 13.46
CA LEU A 109 0.70 13.48 14.78
C LEU A 109 -0.63 14.24 14.88
N ALA A 110 -0.71 15.47 14.37
CA ALA A 110 -1.93 16.27 14.41
C ALA A 110 -3.09 15.60 13.63
N ALA A 111 -2.80 14.97 12.50
CA ALA A 111 -3.81 14.28 11.69
C ALA A 111 -4.15 12.88 12.23
N LEU A 112 -3.22 12.25 12.94
CA LEU A 112 -3.33 10.86 13.38
C LEU A 112 -3.57 10.70 14.89
N GLY A 113 -4.02 11.75 15.59
CA GLY A 113 -4.48 11.66 16.98
C GLY A 113 -3.43 11.90 18.07
N GLY A 114 -2.21 12.30 17.70
CA GLY A 114 -1.22 12.87 18.61
C GLY A 114 -0.30 11.88 19.32
N SER A 115 -0.44 10.57 19.12
CA SER A 115 0.42 9.55 19.76
C SER A 115 0.83 8.43 18.81
N LEU A 116 1.83 7.63 19.21
CA LEU A 116 2.20 6.43 18.45
C LEU A 116 1.07 5.40 18.45
N GLN A 117 0.33 5.30 19.55
CA GLN A 117 -0.81 4.39 19.69
C GLN A 117 -1.93 4.77 18.72
N SER A 118 -2.24 6.06 18.59
CA SER A 118 -3.27 6.51 17.64
C SER A 118 -2.84 6.31 16.19
N ILE A 119 -1.54 6.45 15.88
CA ILE A 119 -0.97 6.09 14.57
C ILE A 119 -1.09 4.58 14.33
N ALA A 120 -0.77 3.74 15.31
CA ALA A 120 -0.89 2.29 15.19
C ALA A 120 -2.35 1.87 14.93
N VAL A 121 -3.31 2.47 15.63
CA VAL A 121 -4.75 2.26 15.38
C VAL A 121 -5.12 2.67 13.96
N ALA A 122 -4.66 3.84 13.50
CA ALA A 122 -4.95 4.32 12.15
C ALA A 122 -4.37 3.39 11.08
N LYS A 123 -3.10 2.97 11.19
CA LYS A 123 -2.47 2.05 10.25
C LYS A 123 -3.13 0.67 10.26
N SER A 124 -3.50 0.16 11.43
CA SER A 124 -4.17 -1.14 11.57
C SER A 124 -5.56 -1.20 10.90
N GLY A 125 -6.13 -0.05 10.53
CA GLY A 125 -7.41 0.01 9.80
C GLY A 125 -7.39 -0.58 8.39
N ILE A 126 -6.20 -0.86 7.82
CA ILE A 126 -6.09 -1.57 6.53
C ILE A 126 -6.26 -3.08 6.66
N ILE A 127 -6.25 -3.62 7.89
CA ILE A 127 -6.46 -5.05 8.14
C ILE A 127 -7.93 -5.40 7.88
N LYS A 128 -8.15 -6.40 7.03
CA LYS A 128 -9.46 -6.85 6.56
C LYS A 128 -9.72 -8.30 6.96
N GLU A 129 -10.99 -8.63 7.17
CA GLU A 129 -11.45 -9.93 7.69
C GLU A 129 -10.82 -11.13 6.98
N GLY A 130 -10.20 -12.02 7.74
CA GLY A 130 -9.59 -13.27 7.27
C GLY A 130 -8.39 -13.10 6.35
N ARG A 131 -7.91 -11.87 6.11
CA ARG A 131 -6.77 -11.60 5.21
C ARG A 131 -5.48 -11.51 6.00
N PRO A 132 -4.37 -12.07 5.50
CA PRO A 132 -3.09 -12.01 6.22
C PRO A 132 -2.62 -10.57 6.39
N VAL A 133 -2.03 -10.28 7.55
CA VAL A 133 -1.32 -9.03 7.83
C VAL A 133 0.15 -9.31 8.10
N VAL A 134 1.01 -8.63 7.34
CA VAL A 134 2.47 -8.65 7.53
C VAL A 134 2.87 -7.42 8.33
N ILE A 135 3.66 -7.62 9.37
CA ILE A 135 4.14 -6.55 10.25
C ILE A 135 5.68 -6.49 10.20
N GLY A 136 6.25 -5.31 9.92
CA GLY A 136 7.70 -5.15 9.67
C GLY A 136 8.54 -5.19 10.93
N GLY A 137 8.22 -4.32 11.90
CA GLY A 137 8.91 -4.27 13.19
C GLY A 137 10.38 -3.83 13.13
N PRO A 138 11.09 -3.88 14.27
CA PRO A 138 10.55 -4.17 15.61
C PRO A 138 9.64 -3.03 16.11
N PHE A 139 8.57 -3.38 16.83
CA PHE A 139 7.69 -2.42 17.51
C PHE A 139 7.88 -2.50 19.01
N SER A 140 7.49 -1.45 19.74
CA SER A 140 7.29 -1.57 21.17
C SER A 140 6.08 -2.48 21.45
N THR A 141 6.09 -3.17 22.59
CA THR A 141 5.07 -4.17 22.94
C THR A 141 3.65 -3.61 22.88
N ASP A 142 3.44 -2.38 23.33
CA ASP A 142 2.14 -1.70 23.29
C ASP A 142 1.65 -1.43 21.86
N ILE A 143 2.54 -1.05 20.95
CA ILE A 143 2.22 -0.80 19.54
C ILE A 143 1.94 -2.10 18.81
N GLU A 144 2.76 -3.12 19.03
CA GLU A 144 2.54 -4.44 18.44
C GLU A 144 1.19 -5.03 18.90
N GLN A 145 0.84 -4.86 20.18
CA GLN A 145 -0.41 -5.35 20.73
C GLN A 145 -1.62 -4.73 20.03
N ILE A 146 -1.61 -3.42 19.74
CA ILE A 146 -2.69 -2.75 18.99
C ILE A 146 -2.92 -3.40 17.61
N ILE A 147 -1.83 -3.68 16.90
CA ILE A 147 -1.91 -4.31 15.58
C ILE A 147 -2.43 -5.74 15.68
N ARG A 148 -1.93 -6.51 16.67
CA ARG A 148 -2.35 -7.89 16.91
C ARG A 148 -3.79 -8.00 17.40
N ASP A 149 -4.27 -7.08 18.22
CA ASP A 149 -5.66 -7.02 18.66
C ASP A 149 -6.59 -6.77 17.48
N ARG A 150 -6.21 -5.86 16.58
CA ARG A 150 -6.98 -5.62 15.34
C ARG A 150 -6.99 -6.86 14.44
N ALA A 151 -5.86 -7.54 14.31
CA ALA A 151 -5.77 -8.78 13.55
C ALA A 151 -6.63 -9.89 14.17
N PHE A 152 -6.61 -10.04 15.50
CA PHE A 152 -7.46 -10.99 16.21
C PHE A 152 -8.95 -10.72 15.98
N LEU A 153 -9.38 -9.46 16.12
CA LEU A 153 -10.78 -9.06 15.89
C LEU A 153 -11.28 -9.31 14.47
N THR A 154 -10.36 -9.32 13.50
CA THR A 154 -10.66 -9.56 12.08
C THR A 154 -10.32 -10.98 11.64
N GLN A 155 -9.98 -11.87 12.59
CA GLN A 155 -9.57 -13.24 12.30
C GLN A 155 -8.41 -13.34 11.28
N SER A 156 -7.54 -12.33 11.28
CA SER A 156 -6.46 -12.16 10.32
C SER A 156 -5.17 -12.81 10.84
N PRO A 157 -4.54 -13.73 10.09
CA PRO A 157 -3.26 -14.29 10.50
C PRO A 157 -2.16 -13.22 10.46
N VAL A 158 -1.36 -13.15 11.52
CA VAL A 158 -0.25 -12.19 11.65
C VAL A 158 1.07 -12.85 11.28
N ILE A 159 1.78 -12.25 10.33
CA ILE A 159 3.11 -12.66 9.88
C ILE A 159 4.10 -11.56 10.29
N SER A 160 5.01 -11.86 11.22
CA SER A 160 6.03 -10.89 11.64
C SER A 160 7.29 -11.04 10.80
N ALA A 161 7.71 -9.97 10.10
CA ALA A 161 8.94 -9.95 9.32
C ALA A 161 10.21 -10.11 10.19
N CYS A 162 10.08 -9.89 11.50
CA CYS A 162 11.12 -10.14 12.49
C CYS A 162 11.18 -11.61 12.96
N ASP A 163 10.27 -12.48 12.49
CA ASP A 163 10.32 -13.91 12.80
C ASP A 163 11.56 -14.53 12.14
N THR A 164 12.32 -15.30 12.92
CA THR A 164 13.54 -15.99 12.47
C THR A 164 13.27 -17.03 11.38
N ALA A 165 12.03 -17.48 11.24
CA ALA A 165 11.60 -18.35 10.15
C ALA A 165 11.47 -17.62 8.80
N ILE A 166 11.39 -16.28 8.78
CA ILE A 166 11.27 -15.49 7.56
C ILE A 166 12.65 -15.13 7.03
N ARG A 167 12.89 -15.47 5.76
CA ARG A 167 14.14 -15.11 5.06
C ARG A 167 13.88 -13.92 4.16
N SER A 168 14.48 -12.78 4.50
CA SER A 168 14.62 -11.65 3.58
C SER A 168 15.98 -11.74 2.89
N ILE A 169 16.01 -11.47 1.59
CA ILE A 169 17.24 -11.38 0.82
C ILE A 169 17.40 -9.92 0.40
N THR A 170 18.30 -9.20 1.05
CA THR A 170 18.69 -7.86 0.60
C THR A 170 19.43 -8.00 -0.72
N ARG A 171 18.81 -7.54 -1.81
CA ARG A 171 19.38 -7.59 -3.16
C ARG A 171 20.43 -6.50 -3.34
N CYS A 172 20.11 -5.29 -2.93
CA CYS A 172 20.96 -4.13 -3.14
C CYS A 172 20.75 -3.09 -2.05
N ILE A 173 21.85 -2.46 -1.65
CA ILE A 173 21.85 -1.16 -0.97
C ILE A 173 22.56 -0.22 -1.95
N GLY A 174 21.84 0.78 -2.42
CA GLY A 174 22.32 1.69 -3.46
C GLY A 174 22.12 3.15 -3.07
N ARG A 175 22.58 4.04 -3.95
CA ARG A 175 22.22 5.45 -3.91
C ARG A 175 21.60 5.85 -5.24
N ASP A 176 20.48 6.54 -5.17
CA ASP A 176 19.81 7.16 -6.29
C ASP A 176 19.87 8.67 -6.07
N TYR A 177 20.63 9.41 -6.90
CA TYR A 177 20.85 10.86 -6.72
C TYR A 177 21.20 11.26 -5.28
N ALA A 178 22.14 10.54 -4.66
CA ALA A 178 22.60 10.68 -3.27
C ALA A 178 21.62 10.25 -2.16
N LYS A 179 20.37 9.87 -2.47
CA LYS A 179 19.46 9.24 -1.51
C LYS A 179 19.74 7.75 -1.39
N PRO A 180 19.93 7.21 -0.17
CA PRO A 180 20.05 5.77 0.00
C PRO A 180 18.73 5.10 -0.38
N TYR A 181 18.83 3.98 -1.09
CA TYR A 181 17.70 3.07 -1.24
C TYR A 181 18.13 1.65 -0.92
N GLN A 182 17.21 0.88 -0.37
CA GLN A 182 17.38 -0.56 -0.21
C GLN A 182 16.35 -1.26 -1.07
N SER A 183 16.81 -2.27 -1.82
CA SER A 183 15.92 -3.25 -2.43
C SER A 183 16.10 -4.61 -1.76
N CYS A 184 14.99 -5.19 -1.33
CA CYS A 184 14.94 -6.53 -0.78
C CYS A 184 13.89 -7.36 -1.50
N ASP A 185 14.16 -8.64 -1.64
CA ASP A 185 13.15 -9.64 -1.91
C ASP A 185 12.69 -10.17 -0.55
N ILE A 186 11.43 -9.95 -0.21
CA ILE A 186 10.81 -10.64 0.91
C ILE A 186 10.22 -11.94 0.36
N VAL A 187 10.75 -13.07 0.81
CA VAL A 187 10.25 -14.40 0.46
C VAL A 187 9.38 -14.88 1.60
N MET A 188 8.06 -14.76 1.44
CA MET A 188 7.10 -15.33 2.37
C MET A 188 6.68 -16.71 1.87
N LYS A 189 7.01 -17.75 2.64
CA LYS A 189 6.46 -19.09 2.43
C LYS A 189 5.13 -19.18 3.17
N ILE A 190 4.04 -19.15 2.43
CA ILE A 190 2.70 -19.25 3.01
C ILE A 190 2.31 -20.72 2.98
N SER A 191 2.45 -21.43 4.11
CA SER A 191 2.02 -22.83 4.20
C SER A 191 0.55 -22.91 4.65
N GLY A 192 -0.34 -23.35 3.75
CA GLY A 192 -1.77 -23.60 4.02
C GLY A 192 -2.64 -23.44 2.77
N ASP A 193 -3.90 -23.91 2.82
CA ASP A 193 -4.90 -23.91 1.73
C ASP A 193 -5.40 -22.50 1.31
N MET A 194 -4.53 -21.49 1.33
CA MET A 194 -4.84 -20.12 0.91
C MET A 194 -4.04 -19.82 -0.37
N PRO A 195 -4.59 -20.14 -1.55
CA PRO A 195 -3.93 -19.85 -2.81
C PRO A 195 -3.96 -18.33 -3.01
N LEU A 196 -2.85 -17.66 -2.74
CA LEU A 196 -2.68 -16.25 -3.06
C LEU A 196 -2.28 -16.06 -4.52
N VAL A 197 -1.57 -17.04 -5.09
CA VAL A 197 -1.34 -17.33 -6.53
C VAL A 197 -0.87 -18.81 -6.60
N GLU A 198 -0.83 -19.44 -7.78
CA GLU A 198 -0.30 -20.82 -8.04
C GLU A 198 1.15 -21.10 -7.57
N THR A 199 1.77 -20.15 -6.87
CA THR A 199 3.13 -20.23 -6.33
C THR A 199 3.11 -19.94 -4.84
N ASP A 200 3.67 -20.85 -4.03
CA ASP A 200 3.83 -20.77 -2.56
C ASP A 200 4.75 -19.61 -2.07
N LEU A 201 5.14 -18.71 -2.97
CA LEU A 201 6.13 -17.66 -2.77
C LEU A 201 5.61 -16.35 -3.38
N ILE A 202 5.39 -15.35 -2.53
CA ILE A 202 5.16 -13.98 -2.98
C ILE A 202 6.49 -13.24 -2.92
N TYR A 203 6.94 -12.69 -4.05
CA TYR A 203 8.12 -11.85 -4.14
C TYR A 203 7.71 -10.37 -4.06
N PHE A 204 8.07 -9.70 -2.97
CA PHE A 204 7.94 -8.26 -2.88
C PHE A 204 9.27 -7.61 -3.20
N HIS A 205 9.32 -6.78 -4.23
CA HIS A 205 10.44 -5.87 -4.47
C HIS A 205 10.10 -4.52 -3.85
N LEU A 206 10.53 -4.31 -2.60
CA LEU A 206 10.32 -3.04 -1.90
C LEU A 206 11.55 -2.15 -2.12
N LYS A 207 11.37 -1.00 -2.77
CA LYS A 207 12.36 0.09 -2.78
C LYS A 207 12.02 1.03 -1.62
N LEU A 208 12.70 0.85 -0.50
CA LEU A 208 12.54 1.73 0.66
C LEU A 208 13.44 2.96 0.47
N THR A 209 12.84 4.14 0.56
CA THR A 209 13.55 5.43 0.59
C THR A 209 13.30 6.08 1.95
N GLU A 210 14.37 6.50 2.62
CA GLU A 210 14.29 7.33 3.85
C GLU A 210 13.69 8.71 3.58
#